data_AF-A0A2E1JMU3-F1
#
_entry.id   AF-A0A2E1JMU3-F1
#
_cell.length_a   1.000
_cell.length_b   1.000
_cell.length_c   1.000
_cell.angle_alpha   90.00
_cell.angle_beta   90.00
_cell.angle_gamma   90.00
#
_symmetry.space_group_name_H-M   'P 1'
#
loop_
_entity.id
_entity.type
_entity.pdbx_description
1 polymer ?
#
loop_
_entity_poly.entity_id
_entity_poly.type
_entity_poly.pdbx_seq_one_letter_code
_entity_poly.pdbx_strand_id
1 'polypeptide(L)'
;MNSLLNFFKKDTPSKNITRRILSFDGGGVRAIAGIVFLKKFESETGYKVCDSFDMFVGTSAGAFNAACFAHEHMSASDVKKFWNSEYLDRTMQTSFFWDKASLVQARP
;
A
#
# COMPACT_ATOMS: atom_id res chain seq x y z
N MET A 1 -31.45 -38.66 -4.24
CA MET A 1 -30.61 -38.67 -5.45
C MET A 1 -30.07 -37.29 -5.90
N ASN A 2 -30.38 -36.17 -5.23
CA ASN A 2 -29.92 -34.84 -5.67
C ASN A 2 -28.58 -34.36 -5.06
N SER A 3 -28.02 -35.09 -4.08
CA SER A 3 -26.79 -34.69 -3.38
C SER A 3 -25.51 -34.96 -4.19
N LEU A 4 -25.44 -36.07 -4.93
CA LEU A 4 -24.30 -36.41 -5.79
C LEU A 4 -24.17 -35.50 -7.02
N LEU A 5 -25.28 -34.99 -7.54
CA LEU A 5 -25.31 -34.07 -8.69
C LEU A 5 -24.72 -32.69 -8.37
N ASN A 6 -24.75 -32.26 -7.10
CA ASN A 6 -24.13 -30.99 -6.68
C ASN A 6 -22.59 -31.09 -6.56
N PHE A 7 -22.03 -32.29 -6.42
CA PHE A 7 -20.58 -32.50 -6.37
C PHE A 7 -19.91 -32.30 -7.75
N PHE A 8 -20.68 -32.48 -8.84
CA PHE A 8 -20.24 -32.26 -10.22
C PHE A 8 -20.76 -30.96 -10.83
N LYS A 9 -21.36 -30.06 -10.03
CA LYS A 9 -21.54 -28.67 -10.44
C LYS A 9 -20.14 -28.03 -10.46
N LYS A 10 -19.46 -28.22 -11.58
CA LYS A 10 -18.30 -27.44 -11.99
C LYS A 10 -18.68 -25.98 -11.78
N ASP A 11 -17.95 -25.29 -10.91
CA ASP A 11 -18.10 -23.85 -10.73
C ASP A 11 -18.18 -23.23 -12.13
N THR A 12 -19.34 -22.65 -12.45
CA THR A 12 -19.50 -21.84 -13.66
C THR A 12 -18.30 -20.91 -13.71
N PRO A 13 -17.55 -20.83 -14.83
CA PRO A 13 -16.36 -20.00 -14.89
C PRO A 13 -16.78 -18.61 -14.43
N SER A 14 -16.26 -18.21 -13.27
CA SER A 14 -16.66 -16.96 -12.63
C SER A 14 -16.53 -15.88 -13.68
N LYS A 15 -17.58 -15.10 -13.90
CA LYS A 15 -17.57 -13.86 -14.69
C LYS A 15 -16.17 -13.24 -14.59
N ASN A 16 -15.47 -12.99 -15.71
CA ASN A 16 -14.10 -12.49 -15.69
C ASN A 16 -14.04 -11.18 -14.88
N ILE A 17 -13.75 -11.28 -13.58
CA ILE A 17 -13.62 -10.15 -12.67
C ILE A 17 -12.19 -9.68 -12.83
N THR A 18 -12.01 -8.53 -13.49
CA THR A 18 -10.71 -7.87 -13.56
C THR A 18 -10.30 -7.45 -12.15
N ARG A 19 -9.21 -8.03 -11.64
CA ARG A 19 -8.61 -7.63 -10.37
C ARG A 19 -7.70 -6.42 -10.59
N ARG A 20 -7.85 -5.39 -9.76
CA ARG A 20 -7.04 -4.17 -9.79
C ARG A 20 -6.04 -4.22 -8.65
N ILE A 21 -4.75 -4.23 -8.98
CA ILE A 21 -3.65 -4.26 -8.00
C ILE A 21 -2.89 -2.94 -8.07
N LEU A 22 -2.65 -2.33 -6.92
CA LEU A 22 -1.81 -1.13 -6.81
C LEU A 22 -0.46 -1.51 -6.19
N SER A 23 0.62 -1.19 -6.91
CA SER A 23 2.00 -1.47 -6.48
C SER A 23 2.75 -0.21 -6.10
N PHE A 24 3.49 -0.26 -5.00
CA PHE A 24 4.30 0.83 -4.48
C PHE A 24 5.78 0.47 -4.42
N ASP A 25 6.59 1.24 -5.13
CA ASP A 25 8.04 1.13 -5.04
C ASP A 25 8.56 1.59 -3.68
N GLY A 26 9.72 1.07 -3.30
CA GLY A 26 10.50 1.61 -2.18
C GLY A 26 11.11 2.97 -2.51
N GLY A 27 11.85 3.55 -1.56
CA GLY A 27 12.56 4.82 -1.78
C GLY A 27 12.61 5.79 -0.60
N GLY A 28 12.36 5.30 0.62
CA GLY A 28 12.33 6.14 1.82
C GLY A 28 11.30 7.26 1.68
N VAL A 29 11.69 8.48 2.06
CA VAL A 29 10.86 9.69 1.99
C VAL A 29 10.29 9.95 0.59
N ARG A 30 10.95 9.49 -0.49
CA ARG A 30 10.44 9.68 -1.86
C ARG A 30 9.12 8.94 -2.13
N ALA A 31 8.77 7.94 -1.32
CA ALA A 31 7.48 7.25 -1.41
C ALA A 31 6.27 8.19 -1.23
N ILE A 32 6.48 9.39 -0.68
CA ILE A 32 5.47 10.46 -0.59
C ILE A 32 4.96 10.88 -1.98
N ALA A 33 5.78 10.80 -3.03
CA ALA A 33 5.37 11.17 -4.39
C ALA A 33 4.15 10.35 -4.86
N GLY A 34 4.13 9.05 -4.55
CA GLY A 34 2.99 8.18 -4.84
C GLY A 34 1.73 8.61 -4.10
N ILE A 35 1.84 9.01 -2.84
CA ILE A 35 0.71 9.51 -2.04
C ILE A 35 0.16 10.83 -2.58
N VAL A 36 1.04 11.73 -3.03
CA VAL A 36 0.64 13.00 -3.66
C VAL A 36 -0.14 12.74 -4.95
N PHE A 37 0.34 11.82 -5.78
CA PHE A 37 -0.38 11.38 -6.98
C PHE A 37 -1.75 10.79 -6.61
N LEU A 38 -1.79 9.89 -5.63
CA LEU A 38 -3.04 9.23 -5.22
C LEU A 38 -4.05 10.19 -4.62
N LYS A 39 -3.60 11.25 -3.93
CA LYS A 39 -4.50 12.32 -3.48
C LYS A 39 -5.18 13.01 -4.66
N LYS A 40 -4.44 13.25 -5.76
CA LYS A 40 -5.03 13.80 -6.99
C LYS A 40 -5.98 12.78 -7.63
N PHE A 41 -5.60 11.51 -7.68
CA PHE A 41 -6.46 10.42 -8.16
C PHE A 41 -7.81 10.39 -7.41
N GLU A 42 -7.81 10.44 -6.08
CA GLU A 42 -9.06 10.46 -5.29
C GLU A 42 -9.92 11.69 -5.63
N SER A 43 -9.29 12.87 -5.80
CA SER A 43 -10.03 14.09 -6.14
C SER A 43 -10.63 14.09 -7.55
N GLU A 44 -9.97 13.45 -8.52
CA GLU A 44 -10.42 13.38 -9.92
C GLU A 44 -11.47 12.29 -10.11
N THR A 45 -11.36 11.18 -9.38
CA THR A 45 -12.26 10.03 -9.53
C THR A 45 -13.47 10.10 -8.60
N GLY A 46 -13.37 10.81 -7.47
CA GLY A 46 -14.38 10.82 -6.41
C GLY A 46 -14.40 9.54 -5.56
N TYR A 47 -13.54 8.56 -5.84
CA TYR A 47 -13.42 7.31 -5.10
C TYR A 47 -12.15 7.30 -4.26
N LYS A 48 -12.21 6.67 -3.08
CA LYS A 48 -11.00 6.40 -2.31
C LYS A 48 -10.14 5.35 -3.04
N VAL A 49 -8.84 5.39 -2.76
CA VAL A 49 -7.91 4.37 -3.27
C VAL A 49 -8.31 2.97 -2.79
N CYS A 50 -8.69 2.81 -1.52
CA CYS A 50 -9.12 1.53 -0.94
C CYS A 50 -10.38 0.93 -1.61
N ASP A 51 -11.24 1.76 -2.19
CA ASP A 51 -12.45 1.31 -2.90
C ASP A 51 -12.18 1.02 -4.39
N SER A 52 -11.02 1.46 -4.89
CA SER A 52 -10.63 1.38 -6.30
C SER A 52 -9.71 0.20 -6.62
N PHE A 53 -9.12 -0.46 -5.62
CA PHE A 53 -8.16 -1.55 -5.82
C PHE A 53 -8.46 -2.72 -4.89
N ASP A 54 -8.31 -3.95 -5.41
CA ASP A 54 -8.56 -5.20 -4.67
C ASP A 54 -7.36 -5.60 -3.80
N MET A 55 -6.16 -5.14 -4.15
CA MET A 55 -4.92 -5.53 -3.48
C MET A 55 -3.88 -4.41 -3.54
N PHE A 56 -3.11 -4.29 -2.47
CA PHE A 56 -2.00 -3.36 -2.32
C PHE A 56 -0.72 -4.14 -2.07
N VAL A 57 0.32 -3.85 -2.85
CA VAL A 57 1.65 -4.46 -2.70
C VAL A 57 2.70 -3.36 -2.65
N GLY A 58 3.79 -3.58 -1.92
CA GLY A 58 4.88 -2.63 -1.93
C GLY A 58 6.16 -3.14 -1.27
N THR A 59 7.25 -2.41 -1.48
CA THR A 59 8.57 -2.72 -0.90
C THR A 59 9.06 -1.58 -0.01
N SER A 60 9.61 -1.88 1.17
CA SER A 60 10.16 -0.86 2.09
C SER A 60 9.13 0.25 2.41
N ALA A 61 9.47 1.53 2.20
CA ALA A 61 8.53 2.66 2.34
C ALA A 61 7.23 2.50 1.51
N GLY A 62 7.30 1.84 0.35
CA GLY A 62 6.13 1.50 -0.43
C GLY A 62 5.24 0.45 0.24
N ALA A 63 5.84 -0.53 0.94
CA ALA A 63 5.10 -1.54 1.71
C ALA A 63 4.33 -0.88 2.87
N PHE A 64 4.92 0.14 3.51
CA PHE A 64 4.24 0.94 4.51
C PHE A 64 2.99 1.63 3.93
N ASN A 65 3.12 2.32 2.80
CA ASN A 65 1.97 2.93 2.11
C ASN A 65 0.90 1.90 1.73
N ALA A 66 1.31 0.75 1.19
CA ALA A 66 0.41 -0.35 0.84
C ALA A 66 -0.37 -0.84 2.08
N ALA A 67 0.31 -1.01 3.22
CA ALA A 67 -0.31 -1.41 4.47
C ALA A 67 -1.30 -0.35 5.00
N CYS A 68 -0.99 0.94 4.88
CA CYS A 68 -1.92 2.01 5.25
C CYS A 68 -3.21 1.96 4.42
N PHE A 69 -3.13 1.77 3.10
CA PHE A 69 -4.33 1.66 2.27
C PHE A 69 -5.12 0.37 2.50
N ALA A 70 -4.45 -0.72 2.87
CA ALA A 70 -5.09 -1.97 3.24
C ALA A 70 -5.79 -1.89 4.62
N HIS A 71 -5.47 -0.90 5.46
CA HIS A 71 -6.00 -0.75 6.80
C HIS A 71 -7.12 0.30 6.87
N GLU A 72 -8.30 -0.08 7.38
CA GLU A 72 -9.39 0.85 7.79
C GLU A 72 -9.77 1.94 6.77
N HIS A 73 -9.86 1.59 5.47
CA HIS A 73 -10.31 2.47 4.37
C HIS A 73 -9.70 3.89 4.40
N MET A 74 -8.40 4.00 4.72
CA MET A 74 -7.68 5.28 4.74
C MET A 74 -7.73 5.99 3.39
N SER A 75 -7.96 7.30 3.41
CA SER A 75 -7.76 8.14 2.24
C SER A 75 -6.28 8.43 2.01
N ALA A 76 -5.89 8.84 0.80
CA ALA A 76 -4.51 9.28 0.54
C ALA A 76 -4.11 10.48 1.42
N SER A 77 -5.07 11.30 1.85
CA SER A 77 -4.83 12.39 2.80
C SER A 77 -4.55 11.87 4.22
N ASP A 78 -5.15 10.76 4.64
CA ASP A 78 -4.86 10.12 5.92
C ASP A 78 -3.48 9.49 5.90
N VAL A 79 -3.14 8.74 4.84
CA VAL A 79 -1.81 8.15 4.67
C VAL A 79 -0.72 9.23 4.69
N LYS A 80 -0.97 10.39 4.08
CA LYS A 80 -0.03 11.52 4.09
C LYS A 80 0.31 12.03 5.51
N LYS A 81 -0.57 11.85 6.50
CA LYS A 81 -0.31 12.29 7.88
C LYS A 81 0.88 11.57 8.51
N PHE A 82 1.11 10.30 8.15
CA PHE A 82 2.28 9.53 8.60
C PHE A 82 3.60 10.02 8.00
N TRP A 83 3.54 10.84 6.95
CA TRP A 83 4.69 11.42 6.27
C TRP A 83 4.92 12.90 6.64
N ASN A 84 4.33 13.37 7.74
CA ASN A 84 4.57 14.72 8.23
C ASN A 84 5.99 14.86 8.82
N SER A 85 6.46 16.09 9.03
CA SER A 85 7.81 16.34 9.53
C SER A 85 8.08 15.67 10.88
N GLU A 86 7.11 15.68 11.80
CA GLU A 86 7.25 15.05 13.12
C GLU A 86 7.47 13.54 13.03
N TYR A 87 6.66 12.83 12.24
CA TYR A 87 6.81 11.39 12.04
C TYR A 87 8.09 11.06 11.26
N LEU A 88 8.45 11.88 10.28
CA LEU A 88 9.71 11.73 9.55
C LEU A 88 10.91 11.88 10.49
N ASP A 89 10.93 12.91 11.32
CA ASP A 89 12.01 13.13 12.29
C ASP A 89 12.11 11.99 13.31
N ARG A 90 10.97 11.38 13.68
CA ARG A 90 10.95 10.22 14.57
C ARG A 90 11.41 8.92 13.90
N THR A 91 11.04 8.70 12.64
CA THR A 91 11.34 7.45 11.91
C THR A 91 12.73 7.44 11.28
N MET A 92 13.25 8.62 10.93
CA MET A 92 14.57 8.81 10.33
C MET A 92 15.64 9.17 11.37
N GLN A 93 15.30 9.11 12.67
CA GLN A 93 16.24 9.31 13.75
C GLN A 93 17.37 8.27 13.67
N THR A 94 18.59 8.77 13.55
CA THR A 94 19.80 7.97 13.42
C THR A 94 20.09 7.20 14.70
N SER A 95 20.35 5.91 14.57
CA SER A 95 20.74 5.07 15.70
C SER A 95 22.25 4.81 15.62
N PHE A 96 22.96 4.99 16.73
CA PHE A 96 24.43 4.81 16.79
C PHE A 96 24.90 3.50 16.12
N PHE A 97 24.14 2.41 16.28
CA PHE A 97 24.45 1.13 15.67
C PHE A 97 24.38 1.16 14.13
N TRP A 98 23.31 1.68 13.55
CA TRP A 98 23.13 1.76 12.10
C TRP A 98 24.02 2.82 11.45
N ASP A 99 24.46 3.83 12.22
CA ASP A 99 25.24 4.95 11.70
C ASP A 99 26.75 4.83 11.85
N LYS A 100 27.24 4.17 12.91
CA LYS A 100 28.67 4.08 13.22
C LYS A 100 29.19 2.64 13.32
N ALA A 101 28.33 1.69 13.68
CA ALA A 101 28.75 0.30 13.91
C ALA A 101 28.37 -0.66 12.77
N SER A 102 27.48 -0.25 11.86
CA SER A 102 27.01 -1.07 10.74
C SER A 102 28.01 -1.05 9.58
N LEU A 103 28.30 -2.22 9.00
CA LEU A 103 29.03 -2.38 7.74
C LEU A 103 28.18 -2.02 6.50
N VAL A 104 26.86 -1.86 6.69
CA VAL A 104 25.91 -1.44 5.66
C VAL A 104 25.67 0.05 5.84
N GLN A 105 26.07 0.85 4.84
CA GLN A 105 25.82 2.30 4.82
C GLN A 105 24.34 2.57 4.60
N ALA A 106 23.64 2.87 5.69
CA ALA A 106 22.20 3.14 5.69
C ALA A 106 21.83 4.61 5.40
N ARG A 107 22.83 5.45 5.10
CA ARG A 107 22.61 6.86 4.76
C ARG A 107 22.28 7.01 3.26
N PRO A 108 21.22 7.75 2.90
CA PRO A 108 20.96 8.15 1.51
C PRO A 108 22.09 8.99 0.91
#